data_AF-A0A837HZA4-F1
#
_entry.id   AF-A0A837HZA4-F1
#
_cell.length_a   1.000
_cell.length_b   1.000
_cell.length_c   1.000
_cell.angle_alpha   90.00
_cell.angle_beta   90.00
_cell.angle_gamma   90.00
#
_symmetry.space_group_name_H-M   'P 1'
#
loop_
_entity.id
_entity.type
_entity.pdbx_description
1 polymer ?
#
loop_
_entity_poly.entity_id
_entity_poly.type
_entity_poly.pdbx_seq_one_letter_code
_entity_poly.pdbx_strand_id
1 'polypeptide(L)'
;MSYPAKKSVEEIEDKSKDYRILFSILSGHNQRVLVVVIIGHLLIEHLLDKIITIKYKNTKTTLRGSFSEKLKILYPDWLPLFIYENIKLLNKARNDIAHNLGISDHEPIIYMPKNEKKILNIPKRKNKEKFYFRYLINTILFDLVNYSYYSLNISADTDLNHIFRSNRK
;
A
#
# COMPACT_ATOMS: atom_id res chain seq x y z
N MET A 1 23.45 -26.99 35.14
CA MET A 1 22.33 -26.05 34.93
C MET A 1 22.33 -25.64 33.47
N SER A 2 21.38 -26.16 32.69
CA SER A 2 21.25 -25.84 31.26
C SER A 2 20.44 -24.55 31.14
N TYR A 3 20.99 -23.54 30.46
CA TYR A 3 20.25 -22.33 30.13
C TYR A 3 19.12 -22.68 29.15
N PRO A 4 17.87 -22.23 29.37
CA PRO A 4 16.83 -22.42 28.38
C PRO A 4 17.23 -21.67 27.11
N ALA A 5 17.27 -22.42 26.00
CA ALA A 5 17.52 -21.87 24.68
C ALA A 5 16.57 -20.69 24.42
N LYS A 6 17.13 -19.52 24.10
CA LYS A 6 16.37 -18.39 23.57
C LYS A 6 15.54 -18.92 22.40
N LYS A 7 14.21 -18.90 22.51
CA LYS A 7 13.33 -19.02 21.35
C LYS A 7 13.81 -17.99 20.33
N SER A 8 14.32 -18.45 19.19
CA SER A 8 14.60 -17.60 18.04
C SER A 8 13.30 -16.92 17.67
N VAL A 9 13.27 -15.59 17.74
CA VAL A 9 12.21 -14.79 17.13
C VAL A 9 12.26 -15.15 15.66
N GLU A 10 11.25 -15.87 15.15
CA GLU A 10 11.11 -16.08 13.71
C GLU A 10 11.12 -14.71 13.04
N GLU A 11 12.12 -14.47 12.20
CA GLU A 11 12.19 -13.24 11.41
C GLU A 11 10.96 -13.20 10.51
N ILE A 12 10.04 -12.27 10.80
CA ILE A 12 8.86 -12.02 9.97
C ILE A 12 9.37 -11.55 8.60
N GLU A 13 9.24 -12.41 7.60
CA GLU A 13 9.66 -12.13 6.23
C GLU A 13 8.82 -11.02 5.59
N ASP A 14 9.47 -10.02 5.00
CA ASP A 14 8.77 -8.93 4.30
C ASP A 14 8.23 -9.38 2.94
N LYS A 15 6.92 -9.62 2.89
CA LYS A 15 6.21 -10.06 1.67
C LYS A 15 5.94 -8.94 0.67
N SER A 16 6.22 -7.67 1.03
CA SER A 16 5.97 -6.51 0.17
C SER A 16 7.12 -6.19 -0.80
N LYS A 17 8.28 -6.83 -0.64
CA LYS A 17 9.54 -6.48 -1.30
C LYS A 17 9.40 -6.32 -2.81
N ASP A 18 8.76 -7.28 -3.48
CA ASP A 18 8.60 -7.27 -4.93
C ASP A 18 7.72 -6.11 -5.42
N TYR A 19 6.65 -5.79 -4.69
CA TYR A 19 5.78 -4.65 -5.02
C TYR A 19 6.51 -3.33 -4.86
N ARG A 20 7.35 -3.19 -3.82
CA ARG A 20 8.16 -1.98 -3.61
C ARG A 20 9.26 -1.85 -4.67
N ILE A 21 9.87 -2.95 -5.10
CA ILE A 21 10.81 -2.99 -6.23
C ILE A 21 10.10 -2.58 -7.52
N LEU A 22 8.95 -3.19 -7.83
CA LEU A 22 8.14 -2.87 -9.00
C LEU A 22 7.75 -1.38 -9.02
N PHE A 23 7.27 -0.86 -7.89
CA PHE A 23 6.98 0.57 -7.75
C PHE A 23 8.22 1.43 -8.02
N SER A 24 9.38 1.06 -7.47
CA SER A 24 10.62 1.80 -7.70
C SER A 24 11.02 1.82 -9.18
N ILE A 25 10.92 0.68 -9.87
CA ILE A 25 11.21 0.54 -11.30
C ILE A 25 10.27 1.41 -12.12
N LEU A 26 8.95 1.27 -11.92
CA LEU A 26 7.94 1.98 -12.70
C LEU A 26 8.00 3.50 -12.48
N SER A 27 8.22 3.92 -11.23
CA SER A 27 8.21 5.34 -10.86
C SER A 27 9.48 6.11 -11.19
N GLY A 28 10.63 5.43 -11.37
CA GLY A 28 11.90 6.02 -11.81
C GLY A 28 12.47 7.20 -10.99
N HIS A 29 13.80 7.38 -11.01
CA HIS A 29 14.43 8.44 -10.21
C HIS A 29 14.11 9.87 -10.69
N ASN A 30 13.75 10.07 -11.97
CA ASN A 30 13.58 11.40 -12.57
C ASN A 30 12.13 11.75 -12.94
N GLN A 31 11.15 10.90 -12.63
CA GLN A 31 9.77 11.22 -12.97
C GLN A 31 9.18 12.35 -12.11
N ARG A 32 8.22 13.07 -12.70
CA ARG A 32 7.42 14.11 -12.02
C ARG A 32 6.58 13.49 -10.90
N VAL A 33 6.25 14.29 -9.89
CA VAL A 33 5.47 13.83 -8.73
C VAL A 33 4.12 13.23 -9.15
N LEU A 34 3.44 13.84 -10.12
CA LEU A 34 2.21 13.30 -10.72
C LEU A 34 2.36 11.82 -11.11
N VAL A 35 3.45 11.47 -11.77
CA VAL A 35 3.65 10.09 -12.24
C VAL A 35 3.90 9.15 -11.08
N VAL A 36 4.64 9.59 -10.05
CA VAL A 36 4.83 8.82 -8.81
C VAL A 36 3.49 8.53 -8.14
N VAL A 37 2.62 9.54 -8.02
CA VAL A 37 1.29 9.42 -7.40
C VAL A 37 0.38 8.51 -8.22
N ILE A 38 0.31 8.68 -9.54
CA ILE A 38 -0.51 7.84 -10.44
C ILE A 38 -0.07 6.38 -10.34
N ILE A 39 1.22 6.09 -10.48
CA ILE A 39 1.73 4.72 -10.46
C ILE A 39 1.46 4.06 -9.10
N GLY A 40 1.69 4.79 -8.00
CA GLY A 40 1.39 4.29 -6.67
C GLY A 40 -0.10 3.99 -6.49
N HIS A 41 -0.97 4.90 -6.93
CA HIS A 41 -2.42 4.73 -6.85
C HIS A 41 -2.90 3.50 -7.63
N LEU A 42 -2.47 3.35 -8.89
CA LEU A 42 -2.83 2.20 -9.72
C LEU A 42 -2.32 0.87 -9.14
N LEU A 43 -1.10 0.86 -8.59
CA LEU A 43 -0.53 -0.33 -7.98
C LEU A 43 -1.29 -0.75 -6.71
N ILE A 44 -1.67 0.23 -5.88
CA ILE A 44 -2.47 0.00 -4.68
C ILE A 44 -3.88 -0.46 -5.06
N GLU A 45 -4.51 0.16 -6.06
CA GLU A 45 -5.82 -0.25 -6.57
C GLU A 45 -5.81 -1.72 -7.02
N HIS A 46 -4.79 -2.10 -7.80
CA HIS A 46 -4.59 -3.48 -8.23
C HIS A 46 -4.44 -4.46 -7.07
N LEU A 47 -3.77 -4.07 -5.98
CA LEU A 47 -3.68 -4.87 -4.76
C LEU A 47 -5.04 -5.00 -4.07
N LEU A 48 -5.81 -3.92 -3.96
CA LEU A 48 -7.15 -3.96 -3.36
C LEU A 48 -8.08 -4.90 -4.14
N ASP A 49 -8.04 -4.86 -5.48
CA ASP A 49 -8.82 -5.75 -6.34
C ASP A 49 -8.53 -7.24 -6.07
N LYS A 50 -7.25 -7.55 -5.89
CA LYS A 50 -6.80 -8.90 -5.54
C LYS A 50 -7.28 -9.34 -4.16
N ILE A 51 -7.15 -8.46 -3.17
CA ILE A 51 -7.60 -8.72 -1.80
C ILE A 51 -9.10 -8.97 -1.76
N ILE A 52 -9.89 -8.13 -2.44
CA ILE A 52 -11.35 -8.27 -2.53
C ILE A 52 -11.71 -9.61 -3.18
N THR A 53 -11.02 -9.99 -4.25
CA THR A 53 -11.23 -11.26 -4.96
C THR A 53 -11.00 -12.46 -4.04
N ILE A 54 -9.89 -12.46 -3.30
CA ILE A 54 -9.53 -13.55 -2.38
C ILE A 54 -10.53 -13.63 -1.22
N LYS A 55 -10.88 -12.48 -0.63
CA LYS A 55 -11.68 -12.42 0.60
C LYS A 55 -13.17 -12.69 0.37
N TYR A 56 -13.77 -12.10 -0.68
CA TYR A 56 -15.22 -12.09 -0.85
C TYR A 56 -15.76 -13.07 -1.90
N LYS A 57 -14.89 -13.80 -2.61
CA LYS A 57 -15.25 -14.84 -3.60
C LYS A 57 -16.27 -14.43 -4.69
N ASN A 58 -16.65 -13.16 -4.79
CA ASN A 58 -17.70 -12.65 -5.68
C ASN A 58 -17.23 -11.35 -6.36
N THR A 59 -16.88 -11.42 -7.64
CA THR A 59 -15.84 -10.54 -8.21
C THR A 59 -16.32 -9.54 -9.25
N LYS A 60 -17.31 -9.83 -10.09
CA LYS A 60 -17.51 -9.02 -11.31
C LYS A 60 -18.11 -7.62 -11.07
N THR A 61 -19.07 -7.47 -10.16
CA THR A 61 -19.69 -6.18 -9.86
C THR A 61 -18.82 -5.33 -8.94
N THR A 62 -18.21 -5.96 -7.93
CA THR A 62 -17.36 -5.31 -6.94
C THR A 62 -16.06 -4.74 -7.54
N LEU A 63 -15.43 -5.45 -8.48
CA LEU A 63 -14.20 -5.00 -9.14
C LEU A 63 -14.40 -3.84 -10.12
N ARG A 64 -15.63 -3.61 -10.59
CA ARG A 64 -15.97 -2.48 -11.48
C ARG A 64 -16.22 -1.18 -10.73
N GLY A 65 -16.29 -1.23 -9.39
CA GLY A 65 -16.41 -0.06 -8.56
C GLY A 65 -15.20 0.86 -8.67
N SER A 66 -15.40 2.12 -8.33
CA SER A 66 -14.34 3.10 -8.13
C SER A 66 -13.41 2.72 -6.96
N PHE A 67 -12.21 3.30 -6.95
CA PHE A 67 -11.24 3.16 -5.86
C PHE A 67 -11.86 3.39 -4.48
N SER A 68 -12.69 4.43 -4.34
CA SER A 68 -13.39 4.77 -3.10
C SER A 68 -14.40 3.69 -2.68
N GLU A 69 -15.10 3.08 -3.63
CA GLU A 69 -16.05 1.98 -3.35
C GLU A 69 -15.31 0.73 -2.88
N LYS A 70 -14.20 0.36 -3.53
CA LYS A 70 -13.32 -0.75 -3.11
C LYS A 70 -12.85 -0.59 -1.67
N LEU A 71 -12.48 0.63 -1.26
CA LEU A 71 -12.11 0.91 0.13
C LEU A 71 -13.26 0.76 1.11
N LYS A 72 -14.48 1.18 0.76
CA LYS A 72 -15.67 1.02 1.61
C LYS A 72 -16.06 -0.45 1.83
N ILE A 73 -15.68 -1.33 0.92
CA ILE A 73 -15.91 -2.78 1.06
C ILE A 73 -14.91 -3.41 2.05
N LEU A 74 -13.72 -2.82 2.17
CA LEU A 74 -12.66 -3.35 3.02
C LEU A 74 -12.65 -2.73 4.42
N TYR A 75 -12.97 -1.44 4.54
CA TYR A 75 -13.06 -0.71 5.81
C TYR A 75 -14.53 -0.52 6.23
N PRO A 76 -14.91 -0.69 7.52
CA PRO A 76 -14.03 -0.90 8.68
C PRO A 76 -13.69 -2.37 8.99
N ASP A 77 -14.36 -3.32 8.33
CA ASP A 77 -14.41 -4.71 8.79
C ASP A 77 -13.07 -5.45 8.71
N TRP A 78 -12.23 -5.13 7.72
CA TRP A 78 -10.97 -5.84 7.49
C TRP A 78 -9.77 -4.92 7.37
N LEU A 79 -9.90 -3.76 6.71
CA LEU A 79 -8.77 -2.87 6.51
C LEU A 79 -8.49 -2.06 7.79
N PRO A 80 -7.28 -2.12 8.37
CA PRO A 80 -6.95 -1.34 9.54
C PRO A 80 -7.02 0.17 9.27
N LEU A 81 -7.47 0.93 10.27
CA LEU A 81 -7.68 2.37 10.17
C LEU A 81 -6.45 3.14 9.66
N PHE A 82 -5.25 2.80 10.14
CA PHE A 82 -4.03 3.50 9.73
C PHE A 82 -3.69 3.30 8.24
N ILE A 83 -3.94 2.09 7.70
CA ILE A 83 -3.76 1.81 6.27
C ILE A 83 -4.82 2.57 5.47
N TYR A 84 -6.08 2.53 5.94
CA TYR A 84 -7.18 3.27 5.32
C TYR A 84 -6.90 4.78 5.23
N GLU A 85 -6.44 5.41 6.31
CA GLU A 85 -6.13 6.84 6.32
C GLU A 85 -4.94 7.18 5.40
N ASN A 86 -3.89 6.36 5.38
CA ASN A 86 -2.78 6.55 4.43
C ASN A 86 -3.25 6.44 2.96
N ILE A 87 -4.13 5.47 2.65
CA ILE A 87 -4.69 5.35 1.31
C ILE A 87 -5.58 6.56 0.96
N LYS A 88 -6.34 7.08 1.92
CA LYS A 88 -7.11 8.32 1.73
C LYS A 88 -6.23 9.52 1.42
N LEU A 89 -5.09 9.67 2.11
CA LEU A 89 -4.11 10.71 1.80
C LEU A 89 -3.63 10.63 0.35
N LEU A 90 -3.31 9.41 -0.12
CA LEU A 90 -2.89 9.20 -1.51
C LEU A 90 -4.02 9.53 -2.51
N ASN A 91 -5.25 9.08 -2.23
CA ASN A 91 -6.39 9.33 -3.11
C ASN A 91 -6.73 10.83 -3.20
N LYS A 92 -6.66 11.55 -2.07
CA LYS A 92 -6.83 13.00 -2.04
C LYS A 92 -5.77 13.68 -2.91
N ALA A 93 -4.49 13.35 -2.71
CA ALA A 93 -3.42 13.92 -3.52
C ALA A 93 -3.58 13.62 -5.02
N ARG A 94 -3.98 12.40 -5.39
CA ARG A 94 -4.27 12.05 -6.79
C ARG A 94 -5.35 12.96 -7.38
N ASN A 95 -6.43 13.21 -6.63
CA ASN A 95 -7.53 14.07 -7.10
C ASN A 95 -7.11 15.53 -7.18
N ASP A 96 -6.39 16.05 -6.18
CA ASP A 96 -5.89 17.43 -6.16
C ASP A 96 -5.00 17.69 -7.39
N ILE A 97 -4.10 16.75 -7.70
CA ILE A 97 -3.24 16.86 -8.88
C ILE A 97 -4.04 16.73 -10.18
N ALA A 98 -5.01 15.80 -10.26
CA ALA A 98 -5.83 15.60 -11.46
C ALA A 98 -6.69 16.82 -11.82
N HIS A 99 -7.11 17.61 -10.82
CA HIS A 99 -7.90 18.82 -11.01
C HIS A 99 -7.05 20.09 -11.20
N ASN A 100 -5.73 19.95 -11.45
CA ASN A 100 -4.78 21.06 -11.57
C ASN A 100 -4.76 22.01 -10.36
N LEU A 101 -5.20 21.55 -9.18
CA LEU A 101 -5.14 22.33 -7.95
C LEU A 101 -3.70 22.43 -7.39
N GLY A 102 -2.75 21.82 -8.10
CA GLY A 102 -1.38 21.62 -7.63
C GLY A 102 -1.32 20.55 -6.55
N ILE A 103 -0.11 20.30 -6.07
CA ILE A 103 0.07 19.59 -4.81
C ILE A 103 -0.07 20.67 -3.75
N SER A 104 -1.30 20.89 -3.28
CA SER A 104 -1.53 21.78 -2.12
C SER A 104 -0.54 21.44 -1.01
N ASP A 105 -0.15 22.42 -0.18
CA ASP A 105 0.79 22.23 0.93
C ASP A 105 0.35 21.08 1.85
N HIS A 106 0.79 19.87 1.52
CA HIS A 106 0.51 18.71 2.33
C HIS A 106 1.52 18.71 3.48
N GLU A 107 1.00 18.64 4.70
CA GLU A 107 1.82 18.15 5.79
C GLU A 107 2.31 16.75 5.39
N PRO A 108 3.61 16.45 5.49
CA PRO A 108 4.14 15.15 5.10
C PRO A 108 3.85 14.13 6.21
N ILE A 109 2.59 13.74 6.35
CA ILE A 109 2.08 12.92 7.43
C ILE A 109 1.81 11.49 6.98
N ILE A 110 2.07 10.54 7.89
CA ILE A 110 1.84 9.11 7.75
C ILE A 110 1.15 8.61 9.02
N TYR A 111 0.12 7.79 8.87
CA TYR A 111 -0.56 7.10 9.97
C TYR A 111 0.13 5.76 10.23
N MET A 112 0.50 5.52 11.48
CA MET A 112 1.18 4.30 11.95
C MET A 112 0.16 3.37 12.65
N PRO A 113 0.52 2.12 12.96
CA PRO A 113 -0.29 1.24 13.80
C PRO A 113 -0.74 1.95 15.10
N LYS A 114 -1.93 1.60 15.60
CA LYS A 114 -2.63 2.34 16.68
C LYS A 114 -3.04 3.77 16.31
N ASN A 115 -3.04 4.08 15.02
CA ASN A 115 -3.47 5.37 14.46
C ASN A 115 -2.62 6.57 14.91
N GLU A 116 -1.35 6.34 15.22
CA GLU A 116 -0.41 7.40 15.57
C GLU A 116 -0.04 8.21 14.33
N LYS A 117 -0.18 9.54 14.40
CA LYS A 117 0.19 10.46 13.31
C LYS A 117 1.69 10.77 13.39
N LYS A 118 2.45 10.36 12.37
CA LYS A 118 3.88 10.67 12.22
C LYS A 118 4.09 11.75 11.18
N ILE A 119 4.71 12.86 11.57
CA ILE A 119 5.19 13.89 10.64
C ILE A 119 6.59 13.49 10.15
N LEU A 120 6.78 13.43 8.83
CA LEU A 120 8.07 13.06 8.26
C LEU A 120 9.03 14.24 8.25
N ASN A 121 10.23 14.01 8.76
CA ASN A 121 11.35 14.92 8.59
C ASN A 121 11.97 14.73 7.19
N ILE A 122 11.71 15.68 6.29
CA ILE A 122 12.16 15.60 4.90
C ILE A 122 13.56 16.24 4.79
N PRO A 123 14.56 15.53 4.25
CA PRO A 123 15.89 16.10 4.06
C PRO A 123 15.85 17.32 3.14
N LYS A 124 16.48 18.43 3.55
CA LYS A 124 16.51 19.71 2.80
C LYS A 124 16.97 19.58 1.33
N ARG A 125 17.81 18.60 1.02
CA ARG A 125 18.36 18.36 -0.33
C ARG A 125 17.43 17.54 -1.25
N LYS A 126 16.27 17.09 -0.77
CA LYS A 126 15.33 16.27 -1.53
C LYS A 126 14.13 17.10 -1.95
N ASN A 127 13.56 16.80 -3.13
CA ASN A 127 12.25 17.31 -3.49
C ASN A 127 11.22 16.79 -2.48
N LYS A 128 10.58 17.73 -1.76
CA LYS A 128 9.71 17.46 -0.61
C LYS A 128 8.57 16.52 -0.96
N GLU A 129 7.85 16.84 -2.02
CA GLU A 129 6.66 16.11 -2.46
C GLU A 129 7.03 14.71 -2.96
N LYS A 130 8.07 14.62 -3.80
CA LYS A 130 8.54 13.35 -4.33
C LYS A 130 9.02 12.42 -3.22
N PHE A 131 9.74 12.94 -2.24
CA PHE A 131 10.16 12.18 -1.07
C PHE A 131 8.94 11.70 -0.28
N TYR A 132 8.01 12.61 0.01
CA TYR A 132 6.79 12.31 0.76
C TYR A 132 5.97 11.20 0.10
N PHE A 133 5.60 11.36 -1.18
CA PHE A 133 4.74 10.38 -1.86
C PHE A 133 5.43 9.04 -2.04
N ARG A 134 6.76 9.02 -2.29
CA ARG A 134 7.50 7.76 -2.31
C ARG A 134 7.47 7.06 -0.96
N TYR A 135 7.60 7.81 0.13
CA TYR A 135 7.51 7.24 1.46
C TYR A 135 6.10 6.71 1.73
N LEU A 136 5.07 7.53 1.52
CA LEU A 136 3.67 7.17 1.70
C LEU A 136 3.29 5.90 0.93
N ILE A 137 3.61 5.84 -0.37
CA ILE A 137 3.28 4.67 -1.21
C ILE A 137 4.04 3.43 -0.72
N ASN A 138 5.33 3.54 -0.40
CA ASN A 138 6.07 2.40 0.12
C ASN A 138 5.55 1.91 1.47
N THR A 139 5.11 2.81 2.34
CA THR A 139 4.45 2.45 3.60
C THR A 139 3.14 1.71 3.34
N ILE A 140 2.28 2.23 2.46
CA ILE A 140 1.02 1.56 2.09
C ILE A 140 1.32 0.17 1.51
N LEU A 141 2.26 0.04 0.58
CA LEU A 141 2.62 -1.25 -0.02
C LEU A 141 3.14 -2.24 1.03
N PHE A 142 3.99 -1.77 1.94
CA PHE A 142 4.51 -2.59 3.03
C PHE A 142 3.39 -3.08 3.95
N ASP A 143 2.58 -2.16 4.47
CA ASP A 143 1.54 -2.48 5.43
C ASP A 143 0.42 -3.31 4.80
N LEU A 144 -0.05 -2.93 3.61
CA LEU A 144 -1.15 -3.61 2.94
C LEU A 144 -0.78 -5.04 2.57
N VAL A 145 0.39 -5.26 1.95
CA VAL A 145 0.79 -6.61 1.50
C VAL A 145 1.03 -7.53 2.69
N ASN A 146 1.79 -7.07 3.69
CA ASN A 146 2.06 -7.90 4.88
C ASN A 146 0.77 -8.16 5.66
N TYR A 147 -0.07 -7.15 5.88
CA TYR A 147 -1.36 -7.34 6.55
C TYR A 147 -2.25 -8.33 5.79
N SER A 148 -2.35 -8.23 4.47
CA SER A 148 -3.11 -9.18 3.65
C SER A 148 -2.58 -10.60 3.74
N TYR A 149 -1.27 -10.77 3.62
CA TYR A 149 -0.66 -12.09 3.68
C TYR A 149 -0.96 -12.78 5.01
N TYR A 150 -0.76 -12.10 6.14
CA TYR A 150 -0.98 -12.68 7.47
C TYR A 150 -2.46 -12.80 7.85
N SER A 151 -3.32 -11.82 7.51
CA SER A 151 -4.73 -11.84 7.91
C SER A 151 -5.59 -12.78 7.08
N LEU A 152 -5.21 -13.06 5.84
CA LEU A 152 -5.94 -13.95 4.94
C LEU A 152 -5.39 -15.39 4.93
N ASN A 153 -4.40 -15.70 5.80
CA ASN A 153 -3.71 -16.99 5.85
C ASN A 153 -3.25 -17.47 4.45
N ILE A 154 -2.69 -16.55 3.65
CA ILE A 154 -2.15 -16.90 2.33
C ILE A 154 -0.92 -17.78 2.58
N SER A 155 -0.90 -19.00 2.02
CA SER A 155 0.24 -19.92 2.19
C SER A 155 1.54 -19.26 1.69
N ALA A 156 2.65 -19.55 2.35
CA ALA A 156 3.98 -19.05 1.99
C ALA A 156 4.43 -19.47 0.59
N ASP A 157 3.92 -20.60 0.11
CA ASP A 157 4.17 -21.11 -1.24
C ASP A 157 3.28 -20.46 -2.30
N THR A 158 2.24 -19.74 -1.86
CA THR A 158 1.44 -18.91 -2.74
C THR A 158 2.22 -17.64 -3.02
N ASP A 159 3.16 -17.76 -3.97
CA ASP A 159 3.72 -16.61 -4.66
C ASP A 159 2.53 -15.77 -5.12
N LEU A 160 2.45 -14.56 -4.57
CA LEU A 160 1.43 -13.59 -4.95
C LEU A 160 1.40 -13.53 -6.49
N ASN A 161 2.56 -13.51 -7.18
CA ASN A 161 2.60 -13.54 -8.64
C ASN A 161 1.96 -14.80 -9.27
N HIS A 162 1.95 -15.94 -8.59
CA HIS A 162 1.35 -17.20 -9.04
C HIS A 162 -0.16 -17.29 -8.76
N ILE A 163 -0.65 -16.71 -7.65
CA ILE A 163 -2.09 -16.45 -7.43
C ILE A 163 -2.61 -15.50 -8.51
N PHE A 164 -1.76 -14.56 -8.95
CA PHE A 164 -2.14 -13.46 -9.82
C PHE A 164 -1.96 -13.74 -11.32
N ARG A 165 -1.48 -14.93 -11.69
CA ARG A 165 -1.45 -15.43 -13.09
C ARG A 165 -2.53 -16.47 -13.41
N SER A 166 -3.11 -17.13 -12.40
CA SER A 166 -4.02 -18.27 -12.57
C SER A 166 -5.47 -17.92 -12.96
N ASN A 167 -5.86 -16.64 -12.90
CA ASN A 167 -7.21 -16.18 -13.30
C ASN A 167 -7.33 -15.68 -14.75
N ARG A 168 -6.37 -16.03 -15.63
CA ARG A 168 -6.58 -15.97 -17.09
C ARG A 168 -7.10 -17.32 -17.59
N LYS A 169 -8.36 -17.61 -17.30
CA LYS A 169 -9.17 -18.57 -18.06
C LYS A 169 -10.49 -17.90 -18.42
#